data_AF-A0A1D2WGV6-F1
#
_entry.id   AF-A0A1D2WGV6-F1
#
_cell.length_a   1.000
_cell.length_b   1.000
_cell.length_c   1.000
_cell.angle_alpha   90.00
_cell.angle_beta   90.00
_cell.angle_gamma   90.00
#
_symmetry.space_group_name_H-M   'P 1'
#
loop_
_entity.id
_entity.type
_entity.pdbx_description
1 polymer ?
#
loop_
_entity_poly.entity_id
_entity_poly.type
_entity_poly.pdbx_seq_one_letter_code
_entity_poly.pdbx_strand_id
1 'polypeptide(L)'
;MKNAKIPCITELSLHRPEVVRWQQRMQLLKPYTDTVVVLPCSMKKPYSQSKSHTLFRKYTKGLQEVILTSPFGICPREMEKTYPIQSYDASTTGDWSDEEIKTSGKCLKDYVGDRKVIAHVSGGYRAACEEYLDNVVYTCTDGNTRSNKSLENLKIAVKKADKVSQSKHRIHDLQSIARYQFNTKKADKLIPENTQTRGRFNTRILVDKTQIATLHFETGLYTLNLPAGEILKEEKINRVFINFDLQSNTLFTPGIDDADENIIPNDEVVIINNDEVVGVGKSTMSGKELVESTKGVGVKIRHQIK
;
A
#
# COMPACT_ATOMS: atom_id res chain seq x y z
N MET A 1 -5.21 3.08 16.86
CA MET A 1 -6.44 3.83 16.50
C MET A 1 -7.14 3.01 15.43
N LYS A 2 -8.40 2.61 15.65
CA LYS A 2 -9.22 2.08 14.54
C LYS A 2 -9.48 3.25 13.61
N ASN A 3 -9.00 3.19 12.38
CA ASN A 3 -9.36 4.19 11.37
C ASN A 3 -10.87 4.18 11.21
N ALA A 4 -11.48 5.37 11.12
CA ALA A 4 -12.89 5.48 10.80
C ALA A 4 -13.18 4.75 9.48
N LYS A 5 -14.33 4.09 9.40
CA LYS A 5 -14.78 3.51 8.13
C LYS A 5 -14.96 4.63 7.11
N ILE A 6 -14.57 4.37 5.86
CA ILE A 6 -14.75 5.32 4.76
C ILE A 6 -16.04 4.94 4.00
N PRO A 7 -17.17 5.64 4.20
CA PRO A 7 -18.37 5.35 3.45
C PRO A 7 -18.17 5.79 1.99
N CYS A 8 -18.26 4.83 1.08
CA CYS A 8 -18.19 5.02 -0.36
C CYS A 8 -19.57 4.70 -0.94
N ILE A 9 -20.52 5.62 -0.75
CA ILE A 9 -21.96 5.40 -1.01
C ILE A 9 -22.50 6.25 -2.17
N THR A 10 -21.70 7.15 -2.72
CA THR A 10 -22.05 8.04 -3.85
C THR A 10 -20.87 8.15 -4.82
N GLU A 11 -21.12 8.59 -6.06
CA GLU A 11 -20.06 8.83 -7.06
C GLU A 11 -19.00 9.83 -6.59
N LEU A 12 -19.39 10.83 -5.78
CA LEU A 12 -18.46 11.77 -5.15
C LEU A 12 -17.38 11.10 -4.30
N SER A 13 -17.56 9.82 -3.94
CA SER A 13 -16.55 9.02 -3.26
C SER A 13 -15.26 8.89 -4.08
N LEU A 14 -15.33 8.97 -5.41
CA LEU A 14 -14.18 8.96 -6.32
C LEU A 14 -13.20 10.13 -6.06
N HIS A 15 -13.71 11.27 -5.60
CA HIS A 15 -12.91 12.48 -5.37
C HIS A 15 -12.46 12.67 -3.92
N ARG A 16 -12.72 11.68 -3.04
CA ARG A 16 -12.27 11.75 -1.66
C ARG A 16 -10.74 11.86 -1.59
N PRO A 17 -10.18 12.67 -0.67
CA PRO A 17 -8.73 12.80 -0.52
C PRO A 17 -8.02 11.46 -0.32
N GLU A 18 -8.66 10.52 0.39
CA GLU A 18 -8.11 9.18 0.61
C GLU A 18 -8.05 8.33 -0.66
N VAL A 19 -9.03 8.49 -1.55
CA VAL A 19 -9.10 7.79 -2.84
C VAL A 19 -8.06 8.34 -3.80
N VAL A 20 -8.04 9.66 -3.98
CA VAL A 20 -7.09 10.33 -4.88
C VAL A 20 -5.65 10.02 -4.46
N ARG A 21 -5.33 10.17 -3.17
CA ARG A 21 -4.01 9.85 -2.63
C ARG A 21 -3.63 8.38 -2.81
N TRP A 22 -4.59 7.47 -2.62
CA TRP A 22 -4.35 6.04 -2.86
C TRP A 22 -3.96 5.79 -4.31
N GLN A 23 -4.79 6.25 -5.25
CA GLN A 23 -4.56 6.05 -6.68
C GLN A 23 -3.22 6.63 -7.14
N GLN A 24 -2.88 7.85 -6.68
CA GLN A 24 -1.58 8.46 -6.95
C GLN A 24 -0.42 7.60 -6.44
N ARG A 25 -0.52 7.10 -5.19
CA ARG A 25 0.54 6.25 -4.61
C ARG A 25 0.63 4.88 -5.28
N MET A 26 -0.45 4.35 -5.87
CA MET A 26 -0.41 3.09 -6.64
C MET A 26 0.49 3.19 -7.87
N GLN A 27 0.71 4.38 -8.43
CA GLN A 27 1.63 4.61 -9.56
C GLN A 27 3.11 4.31 -9.20
N LEU A 28 3.43 4.25 -7.91
CA LEU A 28 4.77 3.90 -7.44
C LEU A 28 5.01 2.38 -7.44
N LEU A 29 3.94 1.59 -7.46
CA LEU A 29 3.98 0.13 -7.39
C LEU A 29 4.06 -0.45 -8.81
N LYS A 30 4.59 -1.65 -8.91
CA LYS A 30 4.70 -2.40 -10.17
C LYS A 30 4.45 -3.88 -9.90
N PRO A 31 3.95 -4.67 -10.85
CA PRO A 31 3.90 -6.12 -10.72
C PRO A 31 5.29 -6.76 -10.61
N TYR A 32 5.42 -7.85 -9.85
CA TYR A 32 6.65 -8.67 -9.84
C TYR A 32 6.65 -9.82 -10.87
N THR A 33 5.54 -10.07 -11.56
CA THR A 33 5.43 -11.08 -12.63
C THR A 33 5.02 -10.43 -13.95
N ASP A 34 5.39 -11.08 -15.06
CA ASP A 34 4.98 -10.65 -16.41
C ASP A 34 3.53 -11.00 -16.75
N THR A 35 2.92 -11.88 -15.95
CA THR A 35 1.48 -12.15 -15.97
C THR A 35 0.83 -11.67 -14.68
N VAL A 36 -0.19 -10.82 -14.79
CA VAL A 36 -0.96 -10.29 -13.66
C VAL A 36 -2.35 -10.91 -13.63
N VAL A 37 -2.82 -11.31 -12.45
CA VAL A 37 -4.18 -11.81 -12.24
C VAL A 37 -5.06 -10.72 -11.64
N VAL A 38 -6.10 -10.33 -12.38
CA VAL A 38 -7.10 -9.35 -11.92
C VAL A 38 -8.28 -10.09 -11.30
N LEU A 39 -8.59 -9.74 -10.04
CA LEU A 39 -9.67 -10.33 -9.26
C LEU A 39 -10.69 -9.24 -8.87
N PRO A 40 -11.98 -9.58 -8.71
CA PRO A 40 -12.98 -8.63 -8.21
C PRO A 40 -12.76 -8.38 -6.72
N CYS A 41 -13.24 -7.24 -6.21
CA CYS A 41 -13.24 -6.99 -4.78
C CYS A 41 -14.24 -7.90 -4.03
N SER A 42 -14.18 -7.90 -2.70
CA SER A 42 -15.15 -8.60 -1.86
C SER A 42 -15.54 -7.79 -0.64
N MET A 43 -16.77 -8.00 -0.15
CA MET A 43 -17.28 -7.32 1.04
C MET A 43 -16.40 -7.55 2.28
N LYS A 44 -15.90 -8.78 2.49
CA LYS A 44 -14.98 -9.09 3.59
C LYS A 44 -13.57 -8.62 3.27
N LYS A 45 -13.00 -7.82 4.17
CA LYS A 45 -11.62 -7.33 4.13
C LYS A 45 -10.82 -7.86 5.35
N PRO A 46 -9.51 -8.11 5.22
CA PRO A 46 -8.74 -8.10 3.97
C PRO A 46 -9.25 -9.16 2.99
N TYR A 47 -9.21 -8.87 1.69
CA TYR A 47 -9.90 -9.67 0.67
C TYR A 47 -9.47 -11.13 0.67
N SER A 48 -8.19 -11.41 0.96
CA SER A 48 -7.64 -12.77 1.05
C SER A 48 -8.35 -13.68 2.06
N GLN A 49 -9.08 -13.12 3.02
CA GLN A 49 -9.87 -13.87 4.02
C GLN A 49 -11.34 -14.08 3.63
N SER A 50 -11.75 -13.58 2.46
CA SER A 50 -13.09 -13.82 1.91
C SER A 50 -13.22 -15.24 1.35
N LYS A 51 -14.46 -15.75 1.30
CA LYS A 51 -14.76 -17.07 0.70
C LYS A 51 -14.29 -17.14 -0.75
N SER A 52 -14.53 -16.08 -1.54
CA SER A 52 -14.19 -16.03 -2.97
C SER A 52 -12.67 -16.04 -3.18
N HIS A 53 -11.92 -15.18 -2.50
CA HIS A 53 -10.46 -15.15 -2.68
C HIS A 53 -9.78 -16.40 -2.13
N THR A 54 -10.34 -17.06 -1.12
CA THR A 54 -9.82 -18.35 -0.64
C THR A 54 -9.89 -19.42 -1.75
N LEU A 55 -10.89 -19.36 -2.63
CA LEU A 55 -11.00 -20.23 -3.81
C LEU A 55 -9.98 -19.83 -4.89
N PHE A 56 -9.93 -18.55 -5.26
CA PHE A 56 -9.03 -18.06 -6.32
C PHE A 56 -7.56 -18.35 -6.01
N ARG A 57 -7.15 -18.11 -4.75
CA ARG A 57 -5.79 -18.34 -4.24
C ARG A 57 -5.34 -19.79 -4.26
N LYS A 58 -6.21 -20.75 -4.53
CA LYS A 58 -5.78 -22.14 -4.79
C LYS A 58 -4.97 -22.23 -6.09
N TYR A 59 -5.22 -21.33 -7.05
CA TYR A 59 -4.66 -21.40 -8.41
C TYR A 59 -3.63 -20.29 -8.69
N THR A 60 -3.83 -19.10 -8.13
CA THR A 60 -3.09 -17.87 -8.45
C THR A 60 -1.78 -17.68 -7.68
N LYS A 61 -1.46 -18.57 -6.72
CA LYS A 61 -0.20 -18.51 -5.95
C LYS A 61 1.01 -18.38 -6.88
N GLY A 62 1.86 -17.41 -6.56
CA GLY A 62 3.09 -17.11 -7.26
C GLY A 62 2.96 -16.16 -8.46
N LEU A 63 1.76 -15.64 -8.73
CA LEU A 63 1.54 -14.55 -9.70
C LEU A 63 1.17 -13.28 -8.96
N GLN A 64 1.51 -12.11 -9.52
CA GLN A 64 1.00 -10.84 -9.02
C GLN A 64 -0.53 -10.86 -9.10
N GLU A 65 -1.16 -10.71 -7.94
CA GLU A 65 -2.59 -10.51 -7.83
C GLU A 65 -2.88 -9.02 -7.64
N VAL A 66 -3.83 -8.50 -8.40
CA VAL A 66 -4.39 -7.17 -8.22
C VAL A 66 -5.91 -7.27 -8.12
N ILE A 67 -6.47 -6.61 -7.12
CA ILE A 67 -7.90 -6.57 -6.87
C ILE A 67 -8.42 -5.28 -7.48
N LEU A 68 -9.31 -5.40 -8.45
CA LEU A 68 -10.01 -4.26 -9.05
C LEU A 68 -11.15 -3.86 -8.11
N THR A 69 -11.23 -2.58 -7.75
CA THR A 69 -12.26 -2.07 -6.82
C THR A 69 -12.58 -0.61 -7.09
N SER A 70 -13.84 -0.24 -6.94
CA SER A 70 -14.25 1.16 -6.83
C SER A 70 -14.36 1.57 -5.35
N PRO A 71 -14.09 2.84 -4.99
CA PRO A 71 -13.55 3.92 -5.82
C PRO A 71 -12.01 3.92 -5.95
N PHE A 72 -11.32 3.03 -5.24
CA PHE A 72 -9.85 3.05 -5.13
C PHE A 72 -9.07 2.61 -6.39
N GLY A 73 -9.76 2.20 -7.45
CA GLY A 73 -9.18 1.67 -8.67
C GLY A 73 -8.63 0.27 -8.48
N ILE A 74 -7.42 0.17 -7.93
CA ILE A 74 -6.73 -1.12 -7.75
C ILE A 74 -6.22 -1.31 -6.33
N CYS A 75 -6.04 -2.57 -5.94
CA CYS A 75 -5.31 -2.96 -4.76
C CYS A 75 -4.42 -4.16 -5.10
N PRO A 76 -3.10 -3.98 -5.29
CA PRO A 76 -2.16 -5.10 -5.27
C PRO A 76 -2.32 -5.91 -3.98
N ARG A 77 -2.18 -7.23 -4.04
CA ARG A 77 -2.50 -8.13 -2.91
C ARG A 77 -1.73 -7.76 -1.64
N GLU A 78 -0.47 -7.38 -1.78
CA GLU A 78 0.39 -6.98 -0.66
C GLU A 78 -0.13 -5.75 0.10
N MET A 79 -1.00 -4.95 -0.53
CA MET A 79 -1.56 -3.72 0.03
C MET A 79 -2.92 -3.91 0.74
N GLU A 80 -3.53 -5.10 0.71
CA GLU A 80 -4.94 -5.30 1.13
C GLU A 80 -5.23 -5.01 2.62
N LYS A 81 -4.19 -4.97 3.45
CA LYS A 81 -4.27 -4.65 4.89
C LYS A 81 -3.96 -3.19 5.20
N THR A 82 -3.60 -2.41 4.19
CA THR A 82 -3.27 -1.00 4.39
C THR A 82 -4.52 -0.15 4.37
N TYR A 83 -4.51 0.92 5.15
CA TYR A 83 -5.49 1.98 4.98
C TYR A 83 -5.25 2.68 3.64
N PRO A 84 -6.29 3.00 2.86
CA PRO A 84 -7.73 2.93 3.16
C PRO A 84 -8.44 1.61 2.81
N ILE A 85 -7.80 0.71 2.05
CA ILE A 85 -8.46 -0.50 1.50
C ILE A 85 -9.10 -1.37 2.57
N GLN A 86 -8.45 -1.57 3.72
CA GLN A 86 -9.03 -2.41 4.77
C GLN A 86 -10.25 -1.79 5.50
N SER A 87 -10.52 -0.50 5.30
CA SER A 87 -11.45 0.29 6.12
C SER A 87 -12.64 0.89 5.36
N TYR A 88 -12.68 0.83 4.03
CA TYR A 88 -13.81 1.41 3.30
C TYR A 88 -15.07 0.51 3.33
N ASP A 89 -16.23 1.10 3.10
CA ASP A 89 -17.51 0.43 2.95
C ASP A 89 -18.14 0.88 1.64
N ALA A 90 -18.44 -0.05 0.74
CA ALA A 90 -18.99 0.24 -0.59
C ALA A 90 -20.02 -0.82 -0.96
N SER A 91 -21.03 -0.45 -1.75
CA SER A 91 -21.96 -1.41 -2.32
C SER A 91 -21.24 -2.37 -3.27
N THR A 92 -21.36 -3.67 -3.01
CA THR A 92 -20.79 -4.72 -3.88
C THR A 92 -21.80 -5.21 -4.91
N THR A 93 -22.70 -4.32 -5.38
CA THR A 93 -23.81 -4.66 -6.29
C THR A 93 -23.33 -4.97 -7.70
N GLY A 94 -22.18 -4.43 -8.12
CA GLY A 94 -21.58 -4.71 -9.43
C GLY A 94 -22.05 -3.78 -10.55
N ASP A 95 -23.02 -2.91 -10.26
CA ASP A 95 -23.41 -1.78 -11.11
C ASP A 95 -22.38 -0.67 -10.92
N TRP A 96 -21.57 -0.43 -11.94
CA TRP A 96 -20.54 0.61 -11.95
C TRP A 96 -20.97 1.70 -12.89
N SER A 97 -20.87 2.95 -12.44
CA SER A 97 -20.98 4.12 -13.31
C SER A 97 -19.84 4.14 -14.34
N ASP A 98 -20.05 4.86 -15.45
CA ASP A 98 -19.02 5.06 -16.47
C ASP A 98 -17.75 5.69 -15.89
N GLU A 99 -17.87 6.57 -14.90
CA GLU A 99 -16.72 7.21 -14.24
C GLU A 99 -15.92 6.21 -13.38
N GLU A 100 -16.60 5.30 -12.68
CA GLU A 100 -15.95 4.23 -11.91
C GLU A 100 -15.19 3.26 -12.83
N ILE A 101 -15.80 2.90 -13.96
CA ILE A 101 -15.20 2.05 -14.98
C ILE A 101 -13.93 2.73 -15.51
N LYS A 102 -14.03 3.99 -15.95
CA LYS A 102 -12.91 4.77 -16.51
C LYS A 102 -11.77 4.94 -15.51
N THR A 103 -12.09 5.38 -14.30
CA THR A 103 -11.08 5.66 -13.27
C THR A 103 -10.36 4.39 -12.86
N SER A 104 -11.08 3.29 -12.65
CA SER A 104 -10.48 2.02 -12.22
C SER A 104 -9.72 1.33 -13.35
N GLY A 105 -10.24 1.38 -14.58
CA GLY A 105 -9.59 0.86 -15.78
C GLY A 105 -8.27 1.57 -16.08
N LYS A 106 -8.24 2.91 -15.98
CA LYS A 106 -7.02 3.70 -16.10
C LYS A 106 -5.97 3.32 -15.05
N CYS A 107 -6.36 3.28 -13.77
CA CYS A 107 -5.45 2.85 -12.70
C CYS A 107 -4.89 1.44 -12.96
N LEU A 108 -5.72 0.53 -13.47
CA LEU A 108 -5.32 -0.82 -13.80
C LEU A 108 -4.32 -0.84 -14.97
N LYS A 109 -4.57 -0.12 -16.06
CA LYS A 109 -3.66 -0.01 -17.22
C LYS A 109 -2.30 0.56 -16.82
N ASP A 110 -2.29 1.64 -16.03
CA ASP A 110 -1.05 2.26 -15.54
C ASP A 110 -0.21 1.28 -14.71
N TYR A 111 -0.86 0.45 -13.89
CA TYR A 111 -0.17 -0.54 -13.06
C TYR A 111 0.32 -1.77 -13.83
N VAL A 112 -0.50 -2.34 -14.72
CA VAL A 112 -0.12 -3.56 -15.46
C VAL A 112 0.85 -3.27 -16.61
N GLY A 113 0.74 -2.10 -17.26
CA GLY A 113 1.49 -1.76 -18.47
C GLY A 113 1.16 -2.72 -19.62
N ASP A 114 2.19 -3.22 -20.30
CA ASP A 114 2.06 -4.15 -21.45
C ASP A 114 2.05 -5.63 -21.05
N ARG A 115 1.97 -5.91 -19.74
CA ARG A 115 1.97 -7.28 -19.20
C ARG A 115 0.74 -8.05 -19.64
N LYS A 116 0.87 -9.37 -19.67
CA LYS A 116 -0.26 -10.26 -19.91
C LYS A 116 -1.21 -10.22 -18.71
N VAL A 117 -2.50 -10.05 -18.97
CA VAL A 117 -3.52 -10.01 -17.92
C VAL A 117 -4.41 -11.23 -17.98
N ILE A 118 -4.61 -11.90 -16.84
CA ILE A 118 -5.66 -12.91 -16.65
C ILE A 118 -6.77 -12.25 -15.84
N ALA A 119 -7.86 -11.88 -16.50
CA ALA A 119 -9.00 -11.23 -15.88
C ALA A 119 -10.02 -12.26 -15.41
N HIS A 120 -10.15 -12.41 -14.09
CA HIS A 120 -11.13 -13.30 -13.44
C HIS A 120 -12.25 -12.49 -12.80
N VAL A 121 -12.92 -11.70 -13.64
CA VAL A 121 -13.91 -10.69 -13.26
C VAL A 121 -15.16 -10.77 -14.16
N SER A 122 -16.26 -10.20 -13.70
CA SER A 122 -17.53 -10.09 -14.45
C SER A 122 -18.19 -8.72 -14.19
N GLY A 123 -19.22 -8.36 -14.97
CA GLY A 123 -19.96 -7.09 -14.81
C GLY A 123 -19.09 -5.85 -15.02
N GLY A 124 -19.30 -4.78 -14.24
CA GLY A 124 -18.54 -3.53 -14.34
C GLY A 124 -17.02 -3.69 -14.24
N TYR A 125 -16.54 -4.66 -13.45
CA TYR A 125 -15.11 -5.00 -13.38
C TYR A 125 -14.55 -5.47 -14.73
N ARG A 126 -15.34 -6.24 -15.48
CA ARG A 126 -14.97 -6.73 -16.81
C ARG A 126 -14.99 -5.58 -17.82
N ALA A 127 -16.00 -4.72 -17.77
CA ALA A 127 -16.08 -3.52 -18.62
C ALA A 127 -14.83 -2.63 -18.45
N ALA A 128 -14.37 -2.41 -17.22
CA ALA A 128 -13.16 -1.63 -16.95
C ALA A 128 -11.89 -2.27 -17.53
N CYS A 129 -11.83 -3.61 -17.58
CA CYS A 129 -10.74 -4.31 -18.25
C CYS A 129 -10.84 -4.18 -19.78
N GLU A 130 -12.04 -4.39 -20.35
CA GLU A 130 -12.28 -4.32 -21.80
C GLU A 130 -12.04 -2.91 -22.38
N GLU A 131 -12.29 -1.86 -21.61
CA GLU A 131 -12.10 -0.47 -22.08
C GLU A 131 -10.61 -0.05 -22.15
N TYR A 132 -9.73 -0.61 -21.30
CA TYR A 132 -8.35 -0.11 -21.14
C TYR A 132 -7.25 -1.12 -21.45
N LEU A 133 -7.55 -2.41 -21.51
CA LEU A 133 -6.54 -3.46 -21.64
C LEU A 133 -6.70 -4.25 -22.94
N ASP A 134 -5.59 -4.42 -23.67
CA ASP A 134 -5.59 -5.12 -24.96
C ASP A 134 -5.21 -6.60 -24.86
N ASN A 135 -4.24 -6.95 -23.99
CA ASN A 135 -3.69 -8.30 -23.85
C ASN A 135 -4.30 -9.06 -22.66
N VAL A 136 -5.59 -9.38 -22.78
CA VAL A 136 -6.38 -9.96 -21.67
C VAL A 136 -6.94 -11.34 -21.99
N VAL A 137 -6.77 -12.27 -21.05
CA VAL A 137 -7.46 -13.57 -21.02
C VAL A 137 -8.59 -13.50 -20.00
N TYR A 138 -9.83 -13.42 -20.47
CA TYR A 138 -11.02 -13.47 -19.62
C TYR A 138 -11.38 -14.90 -19.27
N THR A 139 -11.51 -15.18 -17.96
CA THR A 139 -11.77 -16.54 -17.46
C THR A 139 -13.22 -16.75 -17.04
N CYS A 140 -13.96 -15.67 -16.77
CA CYS A 140 -15.37 -15.71 -16.38
C CYS A 140 -16.29 -15.50 -17.59
N THR A 141 -16.94 -16.57 -18.03
CA THR A 141 -17.79 -16.57 -19.25
C THR A 141 -19.29 -16.62 -18.95
N ASP A 142 -19.67 -16.94 -17.71
CA ASP A 142 -21.05 -17.14 -17.26
C ASP A 142 -21.51 -16.07 -16.26
N GLY A 143 -20.76 -14.96 -16.15
CA GLY A 143 -21.02 -13.89 -15.20
C GLY A 143 -20.70 -14.22 -13.74
N ASN A 144 -20.30 -15.45 -13.42
CA ASN A 144 -20.07 -15.91 -12.05
C ASN A 144 -18.62 -16.34 -11.82
N THR A 145 -17.87 -15.53 -11.08
CA THR A 145 -16.45 -15.81 -10.77
C THR A 145 -16.26 -17.07 -9.91
N ARG A 146 -17.29 -17.55 -9.23
CA ARG A 146 -17.22 -18.72 -8.34
C ARG A 146 -17.74 -20.02 -8.97
N SER A 147 -18.21 -19.99 -10.21
CA SER A 147 -18.70 -21.20 -10.87
C SER A 147 -17.56 -22.18 -11.14
N ASN A 148 -17.89 -23.48 -11.21
CA ASN A 148 -16.89 -24.51 -11.53
C ASN A 148 -16.21 -24.24 -12.89
N LYS A 149 -16.99 -23.74 -13.87
CA LYS A 149 -16.48 -23.39 -15.20
C LYS A 149 -15.46 -22.25 -15.13
N SER A 150 -15.77 -21.16 -14.43
CA SER A 150 -14.88 -20.02 -14.26
C SER A 150 -13.59 -20.39 -13.51
N LEU A 151 -13.70 -21.24 -12.48
CA LEU A 151 -12.53 -21.71 -11.72
C LEU A 151 -11.62 -22.65 -12.54
N GLU A 152 -12.19 -23.53 -13.36
CA GLU A 152 -11.39 -24.39 -14.25
C GLU A 152 -10.69 -23.56 -15.34
N ASN A 153 -11.38 -22.56 -15.92
CA ASN A 153 -10.77 -21.62 -16.84
C ASN A 153 -9.59 -20.86 -16.21
N LEU A 154 -9.77 -20.38 -14.97
CA LEU A 154 -8.70 -19.71 -14.21
C LEU A 154 -7.50 -20.64 -14.03
N LYS A 155 -7.74 -21.88 -13.59
CA LYS A 155 -6.71 -22.90 -13.40
C LYS A 155 -5.94 -23.19 -14.69
N ILE A 156 -6.63 -23.29 -15.83
CA ILE A 156 -6.00 -23.51 -17.15
C ILE A 156 -5.15 -22.30 -17.55
N ALA A 157 -5.68 -21.08 -17.39
CA ALA A 157 -5.00 -19.85 -17.77
C ALA A 157 -3.70 -19.62 -16.97
N VAL A 158 -3.73 -19.82 -15.65
CA VAL A 158 -2.56 -19.62 -14.78
C VAL A 158 -1.53 -20.74 -14.88
N LYS A 159 -1.88 -21.91 -15.43
CA LYS A 159 -0.93 -23.03 -15.62
C LYS A 159 0.20 -22.68 -16.60
N LYS A 160 -0.08 -21.79 -17.55
CA LYS A 160 0.87 -21.34 -18.59
C LYS A 160 1.69 -20.12 -18.18
N ALA A 161 1.52 -19.60 -16.96
CA ALA A 161 2.16 -18.38 -16.50
C ALA A 161 3.39 -18.68 -15.64
N ASP A 162 4.42 -17.85 -15.76
CA ASP A 162 5.65 -17.97 -14.97
C ASP A 162 5.42 -17.52 -13.53
N LYS A 163 5.48 -18.50 -12.62
CA LYS A 163 5.21 -18.29 -11.20
C LYS A 163 6.50 -18.03 -10.44
N VAL A 164 6.46 -17.01 -9.59
CA VAL A 164 7.54 -16.65 -8.67
C VAL A 164 7.24 -17.23 -7.29
N SER A 165 8.23 -17.90 -6.69
CA SER A 165 8.07 -18.47 -5.34
C SER A 165 7.89 -17.37 -4.28
N GLN A 166 7.20 -17.69 -3.18
CA GLN A 166 6.94 -16.73 -2.10
C GLN A 166 8.19 -16.04 -1.56
N SER A 167 9.28 -16.79 -1.36
CA SER A 167 10.53 -16.22 -0.85
C SER A 167 11.12 -15.15 -1.79
N LYS A 168 10.87 -15.27 -3.09
CA LYS A 168 11.43 -14.37 -4.12
C LYS A 168 10.63 -13.08 -4.26
N HIS A 169 9.30 -13.13 -4.14
CA HIS A 169 8.47 -11.91 -4.23
C HIS A 169 8.26 -11.23 -2.88
N ARG A 170 8.72 -11.81 -1.77
CA ARG A 170 8.54 -11.23 -0.44
C ARG A 170 9.17 -9.84 -0.29
N ILE A 171 10.40 -9.66 -0.78
CA ILE A 171 11.09 -8.37 -0.75
C ILE A 171 10.29 -7.34 -1.53
N HIS A 172 9.75 -7.74 -2.69
CA HIS A 172 8.87 -6.91 -3.48
C HIS A 172 7.62 -6.46 -2.70
N ASP A 173 6.91 -7.39 -2.04
CA ASP A 173 5.72 -7.06 -1.25
C ASP A 173 6.03 -6.00 -0.17
N LEU A 174 7.17 -6.15 0.52
CA LEU A 174 7.63 -5.21 1.55
C LEU A 174 8.01 -3.85 0.93
N GLN A 175 8.72 -3.85 -0.19
CA GLN A 175 9.05 -2.63 -0.92
C GLN A 175 7.80 -1.88 -1.38
N SER A 176 6.78 -2.57 -1.92
CA SER A 176 5.51 -1.96 -2.31
C SER A 176 4.84 -1.22 -1.15
N ILE A 177 4.84 -1.80 0.05
CA ILE A 177 4.32 -1.14 1.26
C ILE A 177 5.18 0.08 1.62
N ALA A 178 6.51 0.00 1.51
CA ALA A 178 7.41 1.10 1.83
C ALA A 178 7.22 2.27 0.85
N ARG A 179 7.15 1.99 -0.46
CA ARG A 179 6.87 2.97 -1.51
C ARG A 179 5.54 3.68 -1.26
N TYR A 180 4.50 2.91 -0.92
CA TYR A 180 3.20 3.47 -0.57
C TYR A 180 3.28 4.36 0.67
N GLN A 181 3.88 3.89 1.75
CA GLN A 181 3.93 4.62 3.02
C GLN A 181 4.69 5.94 2.90
N PHE A 182 5.90 5.88 2.34
CA PHE A 182 6.82 7.01 2.25
C PHE A 182 6.69 7.80 0.94
N ASN A 183 5.72 7.43 0.09
CA ASN A 183 5.41 8.11 -1.18
C ASN A 183 6.62 8.28 -2.12
N THR A 184 7.52 7.31 -2.18
CA THR A 184 8.71 7.38 -3.05
C THR A 184 9.28 6.01 -3.36
N LYS A 185 9.85 5.84 -4.57
CA LYS A 185 10.60 4.63 -4.95
C LYS A 185 11.90 4.47 -4.16
N LYS A 186 12.45 5.56 -3.63
CA LYS A 186 13.65 5.53 -2.78
C LYS A 186 13.45 4.72 -1.50
N ALA A 187 12.20 4.55 -1.06
CA ALA A 187 11.85 3.74 0.10
C ALA A 187 12.23 2.25 -0.05
N ASP A 188 12.57 1.80 -1.26
CA ASP A 188 13.17 0.48 -1.48
C ASP A 188 14.45 0.28 -0.67
N LYS A 189 15.20 1.35 -0.39
CA LYS A 189 16.41 1.32 0.44
C LYS A 189 16.14 0.92 1.89
N LEU A 190 14.92 1.13 2.37
CA LEU A 190 14.49 0.62 3.68
C LEU A 190 14.36 -0.91 3.67
N ILE A 191 14.13 -1.52 2.51
CA ILE A 191 13.92 -2.96 2.35
C ILE A 191 14.94 -3.52 1.33
N PRO A 192 16.22 -3.64 1.71
CA PRO A 192 17.25 -4.24 0.86
C PRO A 192 17.04 -5.75 0.68
N GLU A 193 17.71 -6.36 -0.30
CA GLU A 193 17.58 -7.79 -0.64
C GLU A 193 17.93 -8.74 0.52
N ASN A 194 18.85 -8.36 1.42
CA ASN A 194 19.20 -9.14 2.61
C ASN A 194 18.20 -8.99 3.76
N THR A 195 17.05 -8.33 3.55
CA THR A 195 16.02 -8.14 4.58
C THR A 195 15.49 -9.47 5.08
N GLN A 196 15.60 -9.67 6.39
CA GLN A 196 14.98 -10.76 7.11
C GLN A 196 13.77 -10.27 7.87
N THR A 197 12.87 -11.19 8.18
CA THR A 197 11.65 -10.88 8.92
C THR A 197 11.46 -11.85 10.07
N ARG A 198 10.95 -11.38 11.20
CA ARG A 198 10.59 -12.26 12.33
C ARG A 198 9.27 -11.83 12.97
N GLY A 199 8.47 -12.79 13.40
CA GLY A 199 7.20 -12.55 14.08
C GLY A 199 5.98 -13.06 13.30
N ARG A 200 4.94 -13.46 14.04
CA ARG A 200 3.71 -14.06 13.48
C ARG A 200 2.61 -13.03 13.21
N PHE A 201 2.49 -12.03 14.07
CA PHE A 201 1.49 -10.95 13.96
C PHE A 201 2.18 -9.70 13.43
N ASN A 202 2.77 -8.91 14.32
CA ASN A 202 3.68 -7.83 13.93
C ASN A 202 4.98 -8.44 13.42
N THR A 203 5.42 -7.98 12.26
CA THR A 203 6.59 -8.52 11.57
C THR A 203 7.75 -7.55 11.75
N ARG A 204 8.75 -7.95 12.53
CA ARG A 204 10.02 -7.23 12.66
C ARG A 204 10.77 -7.32 11.34
N ILE A 205 11.29 -6.19 10.87
CA ILE A 205 12.12 -6.07 9.68
C ILE A 205 13.56 -5.93 10.14
N LEU A 206 14.41 -6.85 9.74
CA LEU A 206 15.81 -6.92 10.16
C LEU A 206 16.73 -6.83 8.94
N VAL A 207 17.75 -5.99 9.04
CA VAL A 207 18.86 -5.89 8.09
C VAL A 207 20.13 -6.14 8.90
N ASP A 208 20.95 -7.10 8.47
CA ASP A 208 22.18 -7.50 9.16
C ASP A 208 22.00 -7.77 10.66
N LYS A 209 20.91 -8.46 11.01
CA LYS A 209 20.46 -8.79 12.38
C LYS A 209 19.99 -7.61 13.23
N THR A 210 20.06 -6.38 12.72
CA THR A 210 19.54 -5.17 13.36
C THR A 210 18.10 -4.93 12.96
N GLN A 211 17.20 -4.69 13.93
CA GLN A 211 15.82 -4.34 13.63
C GLN A 211 15.72 -2.88 13.21
N ILE A 212 15.28 -2.65 11.97
CA ILE A 212 15.13 -1.30 11.40
C ILE A 212 13.68 -0.80 11.49
N ALA A 213 12.70 -1.71 11.48
CA ALA A 213 11.29 -1.35 11.56
C ALA A 213 10.44 -2.53 12.05
N THR A 214 9.18 -2.25 12.36
CA THR A 214 8.13 -3.24 12.58
C THR A 214 6.96 -2.97 11.65
N LEU A 215 6.61 -3.94 10.79
CA LEU A 215 5.38 -3.93 10.02
C LEU A 215 4.21 -4.36 10.93
N HIS A 216 3.30 -3.44 11.21
CA HIS A 216 2.16 -3.71 12.08
C HIS A 216 1.05 -4.47 11.36
N PHE A 217 0.55 -5.53 11.99
CA PHE A 217 -0.51 -6.35 11.42
C PHE A 217 -1.82 -5.57 11.23
N GLU A 218 -2.15 -4.69 12.18
CA GLU A 218 -3.41 -3.94 12.20
C GLU A 218 -3.49 -2.83 11.14
N THR A 219 -2.36 -2.22 10.79
CA THR A 219 -2.31 -1.08 9.87
C THR A 219 -1.75 -1.45 8.50
N GLY A 220 -1.00 -2.55 8.41
CA GLY A 220 -0.24 -2.91 7.22
C GLY A 220 0.92 -1.95 6.91
N LEU A 221 1.32 -1.11 7.86
CA LEU A 221 2.37 -0.08 7.69
C LEU A 221 3.54 -0.28 8.66
N TYR A 222 4.69 0.27 8.30
CA TYR A 222 5.90 0.27 9.10
C TYR A 222 5.84 1.28 10.23
N THR A 223 6.42 0.88 11.35
CA THR A 223 6.77 1.69 12.51
C THR A 223 8.29 1.64 12.61
N LEU A 224 8.95 2.79 12.53
CA LEU A 224 10.42 2.86 12.47
C LEU A 224 11.08 2.61 13.82
N ASN A 225 12.23 1.93 13.77
CA ASN A 225 13.24 1.91 14.82
C ASN A 225 14.36 2.90 14.44
N LEU A 226 15.16 3.31 15.43
CA LEU A 226 16.20 4.33 15.24
C LEU A 226 17.16 4.05 14.05
N PRO A 227 17.63 2.82 13.79
CA PRO A 227 18.54 2.57 12.66
C PRO A 227 17.95 2.86 11.29
N ALA A 228 16.62 2.84 11.13
CA ALA A 228 16.00 3.23 9.86
C ALA A 228 16.06 4.75 9.62
N GLY A 229 16.29 5.55 10.66
CA GLY A 229 16.39 7.00 10.53
C GLY A 229 17.54 7.41 9.62
N GLU A 230 18.68 6.70 9.64
CA GLU A 230 19.80 6.99 8.73
C GLU A 230 19.40 6.82 7.26
N ILE A 231 18.65 5.77 6.95
CA ILE A 231 18.15 5.52 5.59
C ILE A 231 17.21 6.66 5.15
N LEU A 232 16.31 7.10 6.04
CA LEU A 232 15.41 8.21 5.75
C LEU A 232 16.16 9.54 5.58
N LYS A 233 17.20 9.79 6.39
CA LYS A 233 18.07 10.96 6.28
C LYS A 233 18.76 10.98 4.91
N GLU A 234 19.46 9.91 4.55
CA GLU A 234 20.22 9.78 3.30
C GLU A 234 19.31 9.93 2.07
N GLU A 235 18.14 9.30 2.07
CA GLU A 235 17.22 9.31 0.94
C GLU A 235 16.32 10.57 0.89
N LYS A 236 16.44 11.45 1.89
CA LYS A 236 15.66 12.68 2.07
C LYS A 236 14.15 12.42 2.15
N ILE A 237 13.77 11.57 3.11
CA ILE A 237 12.40 11.12 3.32
C ILE A 237 11.94 11.54 4.72
N ASN A 238 10.89 12.36 4.77
CA ASN A 238 10.16 12.71 5.99
C ASN A 238 11.06 13.22 7.14
N ARG A 239 11.96 14.15 6.82
CA ARG A 239 12.91 14.75 7.76
C ARG A 239 12.29 15.90 8.54
N VAL A 240 12.65 15.99 9.82
CA VAL A 240 12.32 17.09 10.74
C VAL A 240 13.62 17.56 11.39
N PHE A 241 13.92 18.84 11.30
CA PHE A 241 15.16 19.44 11.76
C PHE A 241 14.95 20.22 13.06
N ILE A 242 15.87 20.04 14.00
CA ILE A 242 15.92 20.75 15.29
C ILE A 242 17.35 21.22 15.57
N ASN A 243 17.50 22.16 16.49
CA ASN A 243 18.79 22.75 16.90
C ASN A 243 19.11 22.62 18.39
N PHE A 244 18.45 21.68 19.09
CA PHE A 244 18.60 21.49 20.52
C PHE A 244 18.71 20.01 20.89
N ASP A 245 19.24 19.72 22.08
CA ASP A 245 19.38 18.36 22.58
C ASP A 245 18.02 17.75 22.94
N LEU A 246 17.65 16.70 22.20
CA LEU A 246 16.35 16.06 22.34
C LEU A 246 16.31 15.14 23.57
N GLN A 247 15.59 15.55 24.63
CA GLN A 247 15.49 14.78 25.87
C GLN A 247 14.07 14.26 26.17
N SER A 248 13.04 14.79 25.49
CA SER A 248 11.64 14.45 25.74
C SER A 248 11.10 13.42 24.73
N ASN A 249 10.10 12.64 25.13
CA ASN A 249 9.36 11.75 24.22
C ASN A 249 8.36 12.50 23.30
N THR A 250 8.40 13.83 23.27
CA THR A 250 7.47 14.68 22.52
C THR A 250 8.19 15.92 22.03
N LEU A 251 8.22 16.10 20.72
CA LEU A 251 8.75 17.28 20.07
C LEU A 251 7.59 18.25 19.79
N PHE A 252 7.66 19.42 20.42
CA PHE A 252 6.70 20.50 20.21
C PHE A 252 7.12 21.35 19.02
N THR A 253 6.14 21.91 18.32
CA THR A 253 6.38 22.70 17.09
C THR A 253 7.34 23.89 17.28
N PRO A 254 7.42 24.60 18.43
CA PRO A 254 8.38 25.69 18.61
C PRO A 254 9.85 25.27 18.58
N GLY A 255 10.14 23.97 18.72
CA GLY A 255 11.49 23.43 18.62
C GLY A 255 11.84 22.88 17.23
N ILE A 256 10.95 23.01 16.25
CA ILE A 256 11.16 22.53 14.88
C ILE A 256 11.60 23.71 14.02
N ASP A 257 12.81 23.63 13.46
CA ASP A 257 13.36 24.67 12.59
C ASP A 257 12.90 24.51 11.14
N ASP A 258 12.84 23.27 10.66
CA ASP A 258 12.47 22.93 9.29
C ASP A 258 11.90 21.50 9.19
N ALA A 259 11.14 21.20 8.14
CA ALA A 259 10.60 19.87 7.88
C ALA A 259 10.30 19.65 6.39
N ASP A 260 10.43 18.40 5.92
CA ASP A 260 10.07 18.06 4.54
C ASP A 260 8.56 18.32 4.30
N GLU A 261 8.23 19.13 3.28
CA GLU A 261 6.85 19.60 3.01
C GLU A 261 5.84 18.46 2.75
N ASN A 262 6.31 17.32 2.25
CA ASN A 262 5.46 16.18 1.89
C ASN A 262 4.96 15.37 3.10
N ILE A 263 5.47 15.68 4.30
CA ILE A 263 5.01 15.04 5.54
C ILE A 263 3.52 15.35 5.72
N ILE A 264 2.73 14.32 5.99
CA ILE A 264 1.32 14.46 6.38
C ILE A 264 1.08 13.89 7.78
N PRO A 265 -0.05 14.26 8.42
CA PRO A 265 -0.39 13.71 9.72
C PRO A 265 -0.38 12.18 9.70
N ASN A 266 0.25 11.59 10.72
CA ASN A 266 0.51 10.17 10.88
C ASN A 266 1.65 9.56 10.06
N ASP A 267 2.43 10.34 9.33
CA ASP A 267 3.64 9.81 8.71
C ASP A 267 4.72 9.51 9.75
N GLU A 268 5.50 8.47 9.47
CA GLU A 268 6.74 8.19 10.17
C GLU A 268 7.80 9.20 9.73
N VAL A 269 8.48 9.80 10.69
CA VAL A 269 9.48 10.86 10.46
C VAL A 269 10.80 10.54 11.14
N VAL A 270 11.88 11.08 10.59
CA VAL A 270 13.21 11.12 11.21
C VAL A 270 13.49 12.52 11.75
N ILE A 271 14.04 12.59 12.97
CA ILE A 271 14.42 13.84 13.62
C ILE A 271 15.94 13.98 13.54
N ILE A 272 16.40 15.10 13.02
CA ILE A 272 17.80 15.40 12.72
C ILE A 272 18.23 16.62 13.51
N ASN A 273 19.39 16.53 14.16
CA ASN A 273 20.08 17.66 14.79
C ASN A 273 21.53 17.64 14.31
N ASN A 274 22.04 18.75 13.77
CA ASN A 274 23.42 18.87 13.25
C ASN A 274 23.83 17.71 12.32
N ASP A 275 22.95 17.33 11.38
CA ASP A 275 23.12 16.22 10.43
C ASP A 275 23.17 14.80 11.05
N GLU A 276 22.95 14.69 12.36
CA GLU A 276 22.86 13.41 13.08
C GLU A 276 21.40 13.02 13.35
N VAL A 277 21.09 11.72 13.21
CA VAL A 277 19.76 11.21 13.51
C VAL A 277 19.60 11.08 15.03
N VAL A 278 18.84 11.99 15.63
CA VAL A 278 18.59 11.97 17.08
C VAL A 278 17.34 11.20 17.47
N GLY A 279 16.41 10.97 16.52
CA GLY A 279 15.21 10.21 16.82
C GLY A 279 14.35 9.83 15.62
N VAL A 280 13.38 8.97 15.88
CA VAL A 280 12.30 8.64 14.95
C VAL A 280 10.97 8.69 15.68
N GLY A 281 9.94 9.11 14.95
CA GLY A 281 8.63 9.30 15.54
C GLY A 281 7.53 9.35 14.50
N LYS A 282 6.39 9.88 14.93
CA LYS A 282 5.20 10.01 14.10
C LYS A 282 4.72 11.46 14.12
N SER A 283 4.57 12.05 12.95
CA SER A 283 4.06 13.42 12.83
C SER A 283 2.58 13.47 13.22
N THR A 284 2.18 14.53 13.92
CA THR A 284 0.78 14.87 14.22
C THR A 284 0.20 15.86 13.22
N MET A 285 1.04 16.50 12.41
CA MET A 285 0.70 17.62 11.51
C MET A 285 1.38 17.45 10.15
N SER A 286 1.03 18.29 9.17
CA SER A 286 1.76 18.37 7.91
C SER A 286 3.14 19.00 8.08
N GLY A 287 4.06 18.79 7.13
CA GLY A 287 5.39 19.40 7.15
C GLY A 287 5.33 20.93 7.29
N LYS A 288 4.44 21.57 6.53
CA LYS A 288 4.17 23.01 6.62
C LYS A 288 3.72 23.44 8.03
N GLU A 289 2.77 22.72 8.60
CA GLU A 289 2.27 23.04 9.96
C GLU A 289 3.33 22.80 11.04
N LEU A 290 4.24 21.82 10.86
CA LEU A 290 5.34 21.58 11.81
C LEU A 290 6.23 22.82 11.96
N VAL A 291 6.47 23.55 10.87
CA VAL A 291 7.33 24.74 10.82
C VAL A 291 6.55 26.00 11.20
N GLU A 292 5.33 26.18 10.69
CA GLU A 292 4.57 27.43 10.87
C GLU A 292 3.85 27.54 12.24
N SER A 293 3.65 26.43 12.94
CA SER A 293 2.86 26.43 14.18
C SER A 293 3.67 26.91 15.39
N THR A 294 3.15 27.91 16.10
CA THR A 294 3.78 28.47 17.32
C THR A 294 3.47 27.66 18.60
N LYS A 295 2.61 26.65 18.53
CA LYS A 295 2.25 25.78 19.65
C LYS A 295 1.67 24.46 19.17
N GLY A 296 1.86 23.42 19.97
CA GLY A 296 1.29 22.10 19.73
C GLY A 296 2.34 21.00 19.72
N VAL A 297 1.87 19.76 19.80
CA VAL A 297 2.73 18.59 19.60
C VAL A 297 2.95 18.44 18.10
N GLY A 298 4.21 18.44 17.65
CA GLY A 298 4.56 18.23 16.24
C GLY A 298 4.92 16.77 15.94
N VAL A 299 5.80 16.17 16.76
CA VAL A 299 6.19 14.76 16.59
C VAL A 299 6.07 14.00 17.90
N LYS A 300 5.37 12.87 17.86
CA LYS A 300 5.37 11.89 18.94
C LYS A 300 6.55 10.95 18.76
N ILE A 301 7.56 11.07 19.63
CA ILE A 301 8.81 10.33 19.51
C ILE A 301 8.62 8.90 20.00
N ARG A 302 9.25 7.96 19.30
CA ARG A 302 9.21 6.54 19.66
C ARG A 302 10.56 6.01 20.11
N HIS A 303 11.61 6.37 19.38
CA HIS A 303 12.98 6.02 19.71
C HIS A 303 13.84 7.27 19.51
N GLN A 304 14.80 7.47 20.41
CA GLN A 304 15.79 8.53 20.33
C GLN A 304 17.14 8.01 20.80
N ILE A 305 18.22 8.68 20.41
CA ILE A 305 19.54 8.48 21.01
C ILE A 305 19.44 8.89 22.49
N LYS A 306 20.11 8.13 23.36
CA LYS A 306 20.21 8.45 24.79
C LYS A 306 21.42 9.31 25.06
#